data_AF-A0A1T2KZH6-F1
#
_entry.id   AF-A0A1T2KZH6-F1
#
_cell.length_a   1.000
_cell.length_b   1.000
_cell.length_c   1.000
_cell.angle_alpha   90.00
_cell.angle_beta   90.00
_cell.angle_gamma   90.00
#
_symmetry.space_group_name_H-M   'P 1'
#
loop_
_entity.id
_entity.type
_entity.pdbx_description
1 polymer ?
#
loop_
_entity_poly.entity_id
_entity_poly.type
_entity_poly.pdbx_seq_one_letter_code
_entity_poly.pdbx_strand_id
1 'polypeptide(L)'
;MPTSKIELRTSPHLHSAPSVEQIMRNVVYAMLPICAMAVYQFGISAAALILVVTGSCVLTEYLFNRLSNASATIGDWSATITGMLLALTLPPGFPLWMGAVAGFIDIAMGKVMFGGIGFNLFNPALVGRAFVQAAFPVAITTWTPAMAPGRFLEFIPSTLALPFMSPPAIGDWIAAKGVDSFTGATPLALQKFVGESLFLREFVLGIQAQANSKNFTRPFMPAAPR
;
A
#
# COMPACT_ATOMS: atom_id res chain seq x y z
N MET A 1 36.84 -5.05 64.02
CA MET A 1 37.14 -5.62 62.68
C MET A 1 36.26 -4.90 61.67
N PRO A 2 36.81 -4.33 60.58
CA PRO A 2 35.99 -3.60 59.61
C PRO A 2 35.13 -4.58 58.84
N THR A 3 33.82 -4.40 58.87
CA THR A 3 32.84 -5.21 58.14
C THR A 3 32.95 -4.88 56.66
N SER A 4 33.56 -5.79 55.88
CA SER A 4 33.64 -5.68 54.43
C SER A 4 32.23 -5.66 53.83
N LYS A 5 31.87 -4.54 53.20
CA LYS A 5 30.58 -4.32 52.54
C LYS A 5 30.56 -5.16 51.25
N ILE A 6 29.83 -6.27 51.26
CA ILE A 6 29.70 -7.16 50.08
C ILE A 6 28.64 -6.56 49.16
N GLU A 7 29.05 -6.01 48.01
CA GLU A 7 28.12 -5.61 46.94
C GLU A 7 27.76 -6.83 46.08
N LEU A 8 26.52 -7.28 46.18
CA LEU A 8 25.93 -8.21 45.24
C LEU A 8 25.57 -7.46 43.95
N ARG A 9 26.35 -7.66 42.89
CA ARG A 9 25.99 -7.24 41.53
C ARG A 9 25.60 -8.45 40.71
N THR A 10 24.57 -8.32 39.89
CA THR A 10 24.20 -9.36 38.92
C THR A 10 25.32 -9.52 37.88
N SER A 11 25.46 -10.73 37.35
CA SER A 11 26.48 -11.05 36.34
C SER A 11 26.46 -10.01 35.21
N PRO A 12 27.63 -9.48 34.80
CA PRO A 12 27.70 -8.44 33.79
C PRO A 12 27.14 -8.97 32.46
N HIS A 13 25.93 -8.56 32.10
CA HIS A 13 25.39 -8.76 30.75
C HIS A 13 26.14 -7.82 29.80
N LEU A 14 27.20 -8.34 29.17
CA LEU A 14 28.08 -7.62 28.24
C LEU A 14 27.46 -7.34 26.85
N HIS A 15 26.16 -7.60 26.67
CA HIS A 15 25.43 -7.20 25.47
C HIS A 15 24.48 -6.06 25.83
N SER A 16 24.82 -4.85 25.41
CA SER A 16 23.83 -3.77 25.35
C SER A 16 22.74 -4.19 24.37
N ALA A 17 21.48 -4.23 24.83
CA ALA A 17 20.35 -4.48 23.94
C ALA A 17 20.30 -3.40 22.85
N PRO A 18 19.99 -3.74 21.59
CA PRO A 18 19.86 -2.75 20.53
C PRO A 18 18.79 -1.72 20.91
N SER A 19 19.04 -0.45 20.62
CA SER A 19 18.08 0.61 20.94
C SER A 19 16.82 0.48 20.07
N VAL A 20 15.69 0.99 20.58
CA VAL A 20 14.43 1.02 19.82
C VAL A 20 14.62 1.72 18.47
N GLU A 21 15.39 2.81 18.45
CA GLU A 21 15.73 3.53 17.21
C GLU A 21 16.49 2.65 16.21
N GLN A 22 17.47 1.86 16.67
CA GLN A 22 18.20 0.93 15.80
C GLN A 22 17.29 -0.13 15.22
N ILE A 23 16.38 -0.69 16.03
CA ILE A 23 15.41 -1.68 15.58
C ILE A 23 14.48 -1.07 14.53
N MET A 24 13.88 0.09 14.80
CA MET A 24 12.97 0.76 13.87
C MET A 24 13.67 1.17 12.57
N ARG A 25 14.90 1.68 12.64
CA ARG A 25 15.70 2.01 11.46
C ARG A 25 16.00 0.77 10.61
N ASN A 26 16.29 -0.37 11.23
CA ASN A 26 16.47 -1.63 10.51
C ASN A 26 15.18 -2.09 9.82
N VAL A 27 14.00 -1.86 10.43
CA VAL A 27 12.71 -2.13 9.78
C VAL A 27 12.53 -1.25 8.55
N VAL A 28 12.85 0.04 8.62
CA VAL A 28 12.84 0.93 7.44
C VAL A 28 13.73 0.38 6.34
N TYR A 29 14.95 -0.05 6.66
CA TYR A 29 15.86 -0.65 5.68
C TYR A 29 15.33 -1.96 5.09
N ALA A 30 14.66 -2.78 5.89
CA ALA A 30 14.01 -4.01 5.42
C ALA A 30 12.80 -3.73 4.51
N MET A 31 12.15 -2.58 4.66
CA MET A 31 11.04 -2.15 3.80
C MET A 31 11.50 -1.54 2.48
N LEU A 32 12.70 -0.94 2.41
CA LEU A 32 13.23 -0.35 1.18
C LEU A 32 13.19 -1.28 -0.06
N PRO A 33 13.58 -2.57 0.00
CA PRO A 33 13.46 -3.46 -1.16
C PRO A 33 12.00 -3.69 -1.59
N ILE A 34 11.07 -3.69 -0.63
CA ILE A 34 9.63 -3.84 -0.91
C ILE A 34 9.10 -2.57 -1.61
N CYS A 35 9.46 -1.40 -1.09
CA CYS A 35 9.15 -0.11 -1.73
C CYS A 35 9.76 -0.03 -3.14
N ALA A 36 11.02 -0.44 -3.31
CA ALA A 36 11.68 -0.48 -4.60
C ALA A 36 10.96 -1.40 -5.58
N MET A 37 10.50 -2.57 -5.13
CA MET A 37 9.70 -3.48 -5.96
C MET A 37 8.32 -2.90 -6.30
N ALA A 38 7.66 -2.19 -5.39
CA ALA A 38 6.39 -1.51 -5.66
C ALA A 38 6.56 -0.40 -6.71
N VAL A 39 7.62 0.42 -6.59
CA VAL A 39 7.98 1.45 -7.57
C VAL A 39 8.38 0.82 -8.90
N TYR A 40 9.10 -0.30 -8.89
CA TYR A 40 9.41 -1.03 -10.10
C TYR A 40 8.13 -1.51 -10.81
N GLN A 41 7.15 -2.00 -10.06
CA GLN A 41 5.86 -2.50 -10.54
C GLN A 41 4.94 -1.43 -11.13
N PHE A 42 4.78 -0.31 -10.43
CA PHE A 42 3.73 0.67 -10.71
C PHE A 42 4.28 2.05 -11.10
N GLY A 43 5.60 2.23 -11.09
CA GLY A 43 6.27 3.41 -11.58
C GLY A 43 6.15 4.64 -10.67
N ILE A 44 6.09 5.82 -11.29
CA ILE A 44 6.20 7.10 -10.59
C ILE A 44 5.02 7.40 -9.65
N SER A 45 3.84 6.85 -9.96
CA SER A 45 2.62 7.04 -9.17
C SER A 45 2.74 6.38 -7.78
N ALA A 46 3.28 5.17 -7.72
CA ALA A 46 3.54 4.50 -6.44
C ALA A 46 4.63 5.20 -5.63
N ALA A 47 5.70 5.68 -6.29
CA ALA A 47 6.74 6.46 -5.61
C ALA A 47 6.17 7.74 -4.99
N ALA A 48 5.36 8.48 -5.74
CA ALA A 48 4.69 9.68 -5.25
C ALA A 48 3.74 9.37 -4.08
N LEU A 49 2.98 8.28 -4.15
CA LEU A 49 2.08 7.86 -3.08
C LEU A 49 2.87 7.54 -1.78
N ILE A 50 3.93 6.75 -1.87
CA ILE A 50 4.79 6.42 -0.72
C ILE A 50 5.37 7.70 -0.11
N LEU A 51 5.90 8.61 -0.94
CA LEU A 51 6.49 9.87 -0.45
C LEU A 51 5.46 10.78 0.20
N VAL A 52 4.29 10.97 -0.41
CA VAL A 52 3.24 11.87 0.10
C VAL A 52 2.64 11.34 1.39
N VAL A 53 2.29 10.05 1.45
CA VAL A 53 1.72 9.44 2.66
C VAL A 53 2.74 9.43 3.79
N THR A 54 3.98 9.00 3.52
CA THR A 54 5.05 9.00 4.53
C THR A 54 5.38 10.41 5.02
N GLY A 55 5.50 11.35 4.09
CA GLY A 55 5.72 12.76 4.41
C GLY A 55 4.57 13.35 5.24
N SER A 56 3.33 12.99 4.95
CA SER A 56 2.16 13.40 5.73
C SER A 56 2.19 12.83 7.15
N CYS A 57 2.52 11.54 7.33
CA CYS A 57 2.65 10.93 8.65
C CYS A 57 3.73 11.65 9.48
N VAL A 58 4.92 11.85 8.91
CA VAL A 58 6.05 12.52 9.59
C VAL A 58 5.70 13.97 9.91
N LEU A 59 5.07 14.69 8.97
CA LEU A 59 4.65 16.08 9.18
C LEU A 59 3.60 16.18 10.29
N THR A 60 2.65 15.26 10.32
CA THR A 60 1.58 15.23 11.32
C THR A 60 2.16 15.00 12.71
N GLU A 61 3.04 14.01 12.86
CA GLU A 61 3.74 13.78 14.11
C GLU A 61 4.54 15.00 14.56
N TYR A 62 5.29 15.61 13.65
CA TYR A 62 6.05 16.82 13.94
C TYR A 62 5.15 17.96 14.44
N LEU A 63 4.02 18.16 13.77
CA LEU A 63 3.06 19.20 14.13
C LEU A 63 2.48 18.96 15.53
N PHE A 64 2.03 17.73 15.83
CA PHE A 64 1.47 17.41 17.15
C PHE A 64 2.52 17.48 18.25
N ASN A 65 3.75 17.01 18.02
CA ASN A 65 4.83 17.14 18.99
C ASN A 65 5.11 18.61 19.32
N ARG A 66 5.10 19.48 18.29
CA ARG A 66 5.28 20.93 18.47
C ARG A 66 4.12 21.56 19.22
N LEU A 67 2.88 21.14 18.95
CA LEU A 67 1.69 21.65 19.65
C LEU A 67 1.62 21.19 21.11
N SER A 68 2.09 19.97 21.40
CA SER A 68 2.07 19.38 22.75
C SER A 68 3.32 19.69 23.58
N ASN A 69 4.27 20.48 23.07
CA ASN A 69 5.59 20.72 23.69
C ASN A 69 6.30 19.43 24.15
N ALA A 70 6.01 18.31 23.47
CA ALA A 70 6.62 17.03 23.78
C ALA A 70 8.04 16.96 23.20
N SER A 71 8.86 16.06 23.74
CA SER A 71 10.17 15.75 23.16
C SER A 71 10.01 15.36 21.69
N ALA A 72 10.85 15.89 20.81
CA ALA A 72 10.76 15.64 19.37
C ALA A 72 10.96 14.14 19.06
N THR A 73 9.86 13.43 18.75
CA THR A 73 9.89 11.98 18.48
C THR A 73 10.25 11.64 17.03
N ILE A 74 10.47 12.62 16.15
CA ILE A 74 10.74 12.40 14.70
C ILE A 74 11.91 11.43 14.46
N GLY A 75 12.90 11.41 15.36
CA GLY A 75 14.06 10.54 15.27
C GLY A 75 13.76 9.05 15.51
N ASP A 76 12.55 8.69 15.93
CA ASP A 76 12.17 7.32 16.30
C ASP A 76 11.89 6.38 15.10
N TRP A 77 11.84 6.93 13.87
CA TRP A 77 11.52 6.26 12.60
C TRP A 77 10.12 5.63 12.51
N SER A 78 9.33 5.66 13.56
CA SER A 78 8.05 4.96 13.61
C SER A 78 6.98 5.61 12.73
N ALA A 79 6.89 6.94 12.67
CA ALA A 79 5.98 7.62 11.75
C ALA A 79 6.35 7.35 10.28
N THR A 80 7.65 7.15 10.02
CA THR A 80 8.14 6.78 8.69
C THR A 80 7.69 5.35 8.32
N ILE A 81 7.84 4.39 9.24
CA ILE A 81 7.38 3.00 9.03
C ILE A 81 5.86 2.96 8.83
N THR A 82 5.10 3.66 9.68
CA THR A 82 3.64 3.74 9.60
C THR A 82 3.20 4.26 8.23
N GLY A 83 3.79 5.36 7.76
CA GLY A 83 3.46 5.93 6.46
C GLY A 83 3.84 5.04 5.29
N MET A 84 5.00 4.38 5.33
CA MET A 84 5.39 3.40 4.31
C MET A 84 4.43 2.21 4.28
N LEU A 85 4.06 1.67 5.44
CA LEU A 85 3.11 0.56 5.54
C LEU A 85 1.74 0.94 5.00
N LEU A 86 1.21 2.10 5.43
CA LEU A 86 -0.07 2.60 4.93
C LEU A 86 -0.05 2.73 3.41
N ALA A 87 0.96 3.39 2.85
CA ALA A 87 1.11 3.58 1.41
C ALA A 87 1.18 2.26 0.64
N LEU A 88 1.94 1.28 1.13
CA LEU A 88 2.05 -0.05 0.51
C LEU A 88 0.74 -0.85 0.57
N THR A 89 -0.17 -0.51 1.49
CA THR A 89 -1.47 -1.16 1.54
C THR A 89 -2.48 -0.53 0.56
N LEU A 90 -2.26 0.69 0.12
CA LEU A 90 -3.15 1.41 -0.78
C LEU A 90 -2.88 1.07 -2.26
N PRO A 91 -3.88 1.19 -3.15
CA PRO A 91 -3.64 1.06 -4.58
C PRO A 91 -2.62 2.11 -5.06
N PRO A 92 -1.73 1.79 -6.01
CA PRO A 92 -0.70 2.73 -6.48
C PRO A 92 -1.28 3.92 -7.27
N GLY A 93 -2.50 3.77 -7.79
CA GLY A 93 -3.28 4.85 -8.41
C GLY A 93 -4.08 5.70 -7.41
N PHE A 94 -3.92 5.49 -6.11
CA PHE A 94 -4.71 6.20 -5.10
C PHE A 94 -4.44 7.72 -5.14
N PRO A 95 -5.47 8.58 -5.08
CA PRO A 95 -5.26 10.03 -5.13
C PRO A 95 -4.35 10.53 -4.01
N LEU A 96 -3.33 11.33 -4.36
CA LEU A 96 -2.29 11.76 -3.42
C LEU A 96 -2.86 12.53 -2.22
N TRP A 97 -3.86 13.39 -2.44
CA TRP A 97 -4.49 14.17 -1.37
C TRP A 97 -5.27 13.28 -0.40
N MET A 98 -5.96 12.24 -0.89
CA MET A 98 -6.67 11.29 -0.04
C MET A 98 -5.67 10.50 0.81
N GLY A 99 -4.52 10.14 0.22
CA GLY A 99 -3.42 9.48 0.94
C GLY A 99 -2.83 10.38 2.04
N ALA A 100 -2.66 11.67 1.76
CA ALA A 100 -2.22 12.62 2.77
C ALA A 100 -3.23 12.78 3.93
N VAL A 101 -4.53 12.86 3.63
CA VAL A 101 -5.57 12.90 4.69
C VAL A 101 -5.55 11.61 5.51
N ALA A 102 -5.38 10.45 4.86
CA ALA A 102 -5.24 9.18 5.54
C ALA A 102 -4.03 9.15 6.49
N GLY A 103 -2.87 9.61 6.04
CA GLY A 103 -1.65 9.68 6.87
C GLY A 103 -1.78 10.62 8.07
N PHE A 104 -2.52 11.73 7.92
CA PHE A 104 -2.86 12.61 9.03
C PHE A 104 -3.74 11.90 10.07
N ILE A 105 -4.84 11.26 9.64
CA ILE A 105 -5.76 10.55 10.54
C ILE A 105 -5.07 9.37 11.22
N ASP A 106 -4.25 8.63 10.47
CA ASP A 106 -3.43 7.53 10.97
C ASP A 106 -2.59 7.97 12.18
N ILE A 107 -1.76 8.99 12.04
CA ILE A 107 -0.89 9.44 13.14
C ILE A 107 -1.70 10.12 14.25
N ALA A 108 -2.64 11.00 13.91
CA ALA A 108 -3.42 11.73 14.89
C ALA A 108 -4.22 10.78 15.79
N MET A 109 -5.00 9.87 15.20
CA MET A 109 -5.86 8.96 15.93
C MET A 109 -5.18 7.67 16.37
N GLY A 110 -4.27 7.13 15.54
CA GLY A 110 -3.62 5.85 15.79
C GLY A 110 -2.43 5.93 16.75
N LYS A 111 -1.73 7.07 16.81
CA LYS A 111 -0.52 7.23 17.65
C LYS A 111 -0.65 8.35 18.68
N VAL A 112 -0.96 9.58 18.26
CA VAL A 112 -0.88 10.77 19.11
C VAL A 112 -1.93 10.75 20.22
N MET A 113 -3.18 10.36 19.90
CA MET A 113 -4.27 10.29 20.88
C MET A 113 -4.00 9.34 22.06
N PHE A 114 -3.14 8.33 21.88
CA PHE A 114 -2.84 7.35 22.92
C PHE A 114 -1.53 7.64 23.67
N GLY A 115 -0.86 8.76 23.40
CA GLY A 115 0.36 9.16 24.10
C GLY A 115 1.66 8.75 23.42
N GLY A 116 1.63 8.33 22.16
CA GLY A 116 2.83 8.10 21.35
C GLY A 116 3.36 6.66 21.35
N ILE A 117 4.66 6.50 21.07
CA ILE A 117 5.29 5.16 21.00
C ILE A 117 5.16 4.42 22.33
N GLY A 118 4.75 3.15 22.26
CA GLY A 118 4.68 2.24 23.41
C GLY A 118 3.31 2.17 24.07
N PHE A 119 2.41 3.09 23.73
CA PHE A 119 1.03 3.14 24.23
C PHE A 119 -0.02 2.94 23.14
N ASN A 120 0.39 2.52 21.93
CA ASN A 120 -0.52 2.29 20.82
C ASN A 120 -1.44 1.09 21.10
N LEU A 121 -2.73 1.34 21.32
CA LEU A 121 -3.74 0.29 21.47
C LEU A 121 -3.94 -0.49 20.15
N PHE A 122 -3.82 0.21 19.02
CA PHE A 122 -3.98 -0.34 17.67
C PHE A 122 -2.74 -0.06 16.81
N ASN A 123 -2.53 -0.84 15.75
CA ASN A 123 -1.51 -0.53 14.75
C ASN A 123 -1.94 0.74 13.98
N PRO A 124 -1.19 1.86 14.07
CA PRO A 124 -1.59 3.11 13.43
C PRO A 124 -1.86 2.93 11.91
N ALA A 125 -0.98 2.22 11.19
CA ALA A 125 -1.11 2.01 9.75
C ALA A 125 -2.44 1.35 9.36
N LEU A 126 -2.97 0.46 10.22
CA LEU A 126 -4.27 -0.17 10.01
C LEU A 126 -5.44 0.75 10.35
N VAL A 127 -5.27 1.69 11.29
CA VAL A 127 -6.26 2.76 11.56
C VAL A 127 -6.41 3.65 10.32
N GLY A 128 -5.29 4.08 9.72
CA GLY A 128 -5.30 4.83 8.46
C GLY A 128 -6.00 4.07 7.33
N ARG A 129 -5.69 2.78 7.17
CA ARG A 129 -6.34 1.92 6.17
C ARG A 129 -7.84 1.77 6.41
N ALA A 130 -8.27 1.55 7.65
CA ALA A 130 -9.68 1.43 8.02
C ALA A 130 -10.44 2.73 7.74
N PHE A 131 -9.83 3.88 8.03
CA PHE A 131 -10.38 5.19 7.69
C PHE A 131 -10.60 5.32 6.18
N VAL A 132 -9.59 5.02 5.36
CA VAL A 132 -9.71 5.10 3.89
C VAL A 132 -10.77 4.13 3.36
N GLN A 133 -10.88 2.94 3.94
CA GLN A 133 -11.89 1.96 3.54
C GLN A 133 -13.32 2.46 3.82
N ALA A 134 -13.52 3.20 4.92
CA ALA A 134 -14.80 3.79 5.26
C ALA A 134 -15.10 5.08 4.45
N ALA A 135 -14.10 5.95 4.28
CA ALA A 135 -14.28 7.26 3.65
C ALA A 135 -14.23 7.22 2.12
N PHE A 136 -13.39 6.34 1.54
CA PHE A 136 -13.10 6.29 0.10
C PHE A 136 -13.18 4.85 -0.47
N PRO A 137 -14.33 4.16 -0.35
CA PRO A 137 -14.47 2.75 -0.73
C PRO A 137 -14.21 2.49 -2.22
N VAL A 138 -14.54 3.43 -3.10
CA VAL A 138 -14.30 3.30 -4.55
C VAL A 138 -12.82 3.45 -4.88
N ALA A 139 -12.14 4.43 -4.27
CA ALA A 139 -10.73 4.68 -4.56
C ALA A 139 -9.82 3.54 -4.05
N ILE A 140 -10.12 2.96 -2.88
CA ILE A 140 -9.31 1.85 -2.31
C ILE A 140 -9.52 0.52 -3.06
N THR A 141 -10.63 0.36 -3.76
CA THR A 141 -10.94 -0.86 -4.55
C THR A 141 -10.58 -0.73 -6.02
N THR A 142 -10.04 0.42 -6.44
CA THR A 142 -9.62 0.65 -7.82
C THR A 142 -8.37 -0.16 -8.14
N TRP A 143 -8.47 -1.04 -9.13
CA TRP A 143 -7.37 -1.90 -9.55
C TRP A 143 -6.54 -1.24 -10.65
N THR A 144 -5.22 -1.37 -10.55
CA THR A 144 -4.27 -0.86 -11.54
C THR A 144 -3.36 -1.99 -12.00
N PRO A 145 -3.17 -2.20 -13.31
CA PRO A 145 -2.33 -3.27 -13.82
C PRO A 145 -0.87 -3.08 -13.40
N ALA A 146 -0.24 -4.16 -12.97
CA ALA A 146 1.21 -4.18 -12.75
C ALA A 146 1.94 -4.06 -14.09
N MET A 147 3.15 -3.49 -14.09
CA MET A 147 4.03 -3.42 -15.26
C MET A 147 3.47 -2.65 -16.47
N ALA A 148 2.57 -1.67 -16.26
CA ALA A 148 2.01 -0.87 -17.35
C ALA A 148 3.09 -0.17 -18.20
N PRO A 149 2.92 -0.07 -19.54
CA PRO A 149 3.85 0.61 -20.42
C PRO A 149 3.85 2.13 -20.15
N GLY A 150 5.04 2.71 -20.02
CA GLY A 150 5.19 4.13 -19.72
C GLY A 150 5.03 4.50 -18.23
N ARG A 151 4.91 3.54 -17.31
CA ARG A 151 4.71 3.79 -15.86
C ARG A 151 5.69 4.75 -15.18
N PHE A 152 6.89 4.94 -15.73
CA PHE A 152 7.89 5.89 -15.21
C PHE A 152 7.83 7.28 -15.86
N LEU A 153 7.11 7.40 -16.97
CA LEU A 153 7.01 8.64 -17.76
C LEU A 153 5.70 9.38 -17.53
N GLU A 154 4.63 8.67 -17.18
CA GLU A 154 3.31 9.24 -16.91
C GLU A 154 2.77 8.83 -15.54
N PHE A 155 1.96 9.70 -14.96
CA PHE A 155 1.16 9.39 -13.78
C PHE A 155 -0.11 8.64 -14.17
N ILE A 156 -0.56 7.77 -13.28
CA ILE A 156 -1.89 7.17 -13.38
C ILE A 156 -2.90 8.31 -13.22
N PRO A 157 -3.93 8.43 -14.10
CA PRO A 157 -4.84 9.57 -14.11
C PRO A 157 -5.52 9.85 -12.76
N SER A 158 -5.80 8.80 -11.98
CA SER A 158 -6.43 8.90 -10.66
C SER A 158 -5.49 9.44 -9.57
N THR A 159 -4.17 9.26 -9.70
CA THR A 159 -3.19 9.70 -8.69
C THR A 159 -3.19 11.22 -8.53
N LEU A 160 -3.31 11.95 -9.65
CA LEU A 160 -3.31 13.41 -9.69
C LEU A 160 -4.72 14.02 -9.62
N ALA A 161 -5.74 13.27 -9.17
CA ALA A 161 -7.06 13.82 -8.96
C ALA A 161 -6.99 15.01 -7.99
N LEU A 162 -7.68 16.11 -8.32
CA LEU A 162 -7.69 17.31 -7.49
C LEU A 162 -8.49 17.08 -6.20
N PRO A 163 -8.20 17.87 -5.13
CA PRO A 163 -8.96 17.80 -3.89
C PRO A 163 -10.46 17.99 -4.13
N PHE A 164 -11.29 17.21 -3.43
CA PHE A 164 -12.76 17.24 -3.53
C PHE A 164 -13.37 16.84 -4.87
N MET A 165 -12.56 16.37 -5.83
CA MET A 165 -13.05 15.79 -7.08
C MET A 165 -13.08 14.27 -7.01
N SER A 166 -14.04 13.64 -7.70
CA SER A 166 -14.02 12.20 -7.89
C SER A 166 -12.85 11.81 -8.79
N PRO A 167 -12.09 10.74 -8.45
CA PRO A 167 -11.02 10.28 -9.31
C PRO A 167 -11.61 9.78 -10.65
N PRO A 168 -10.98 10.12 -11.78
CA PRO A 168 -11.41 9.63 -13.09
C PRO A 168 -11.34 8.10 -13.12
N ALA A 169 -12.31 7.48 -13.80
CA ALA A 169 -12.29 6.03 -14.03
C ALA A 169 -11.06 5.66 -14.88
N ILE A 170 -10.31 4.65 -14.43
CA ILE A 170 -9.05 4.24 -15.08
C ILE A 170 -9.29 3.22 -16.20
N GLY A 171 -10.54 2.80 -16.45
CA GLY A 171 -10.89 1.77 -17.43
C GLY A 171 -10.39 2.08 -18.85
N ASP A 172 -10.64 3.29 -19.33
CA ASP A 172 -10.23 3.72 -20.68
C ASP A 172 -8.70 3.82 -20.81
N TRP A 173 -8.03 4.27 -19.75
CA TRP A 173 -6.57 4.31 -19.70
C TRP A 173 -5.96 2.91 -19.69
N ILE A 174 -6.53 1.97 -18.94
CA ILE A 174 -6.11 0.56 -18.94
C ILE A 174 -6.28 -0.05 -20.34
N ALA A 175 -7.44 0.19 -20.98
CA ALA A 175 -7.73 -0.30 -22.32
C ALA A 175 -6.74 0.28 -23.36
N ALA A 176 -6.44 1.58 -23.28
CA ALA A 176 -5.50 2.25 -24.18
C ALA A 176 -4.05 1.73 -24.04
N LYS A 177 -3.66 1.28 -22.84
CA LYS A 177 -2.32 0.77 -22.58
C LYS A 177 -2.08 -0.65 -23.06
N GLY A 178 -3.12 -1.33 -23.56
CA GLY A 178 -3.00 -2.65 -24.20
C GLY A 178 -2.28 -3.67 -23.34
N VAL A 179 -2.38 -3.54 -22.01
CA VAL A 179 -1.76 -4.49 -21.07
C VAL A 179 -2.54 -5.79 -21.19
N ASP A 180 -2.01 -6.68 -22.03
CA ASP A 180 -2.53 -8.02 -22.20
C ASP A 180 -2.47 -8.75 -20.86
N SER A 181 -3.58 -9.41 -20.54
CA SER A 181 -4.01 -9.83 -19.21
C SER A 181 -3.22 -11.02 -18.68
N PHE A 182 -1.89 -10.96 -18.59
CA PHE A 182 -1.10 -12.01 -17.95
C PHE A 182 -1.37 -12.11 -16.43
N THR A 183 -1.99 -11.08 -15.85
CA THR A 183 -2.39 -11.01 -14.43
C THR A 183 -3.89 -10.71 -14.26
N GLY A 184 -4.60 -10.45 -15.35
CA GLY A 184 -5.92 -9.80 -15.34
C GLY A 184 -7.12 -10.73 -15.17
N ALA A 185 -6.99 -12.02 -15.45
CA ALA A 185 -8.08 -12.94 -15.20
C ALA A 185 -7.59 -14.31 -14.75
N THR A 186 -7.75 -14.59 -13.45
CA THR A 186 -7.83 -15.99 -13.05
C THR A 186 -9.01 -16.63 -13.80
N PRO A 187 -8.95 -17.93 -14.13
CA PRO A 187 -10.03 -18.64 -14.81
C PRO A 187 -11.42 -18.38 -14.16
N LEU A 188 -11.44 -18.15 -12.85
CA LEU A 188 -12.65 -17.83 -12.09
C LEU A 188 -13.27 -16.45 -12.41
N ALA A 189 -12.44 -15.43 -12.70
CA ALA A 189 -12.93 -14.11 -13.09
C ALA A 189 -13.63 -14.16 -14.47
N LEU A 190 -13.10 -14.95 -15.40
CA LEU A 190 -13.74 -15.19 -16.71
C LEU A 190 -15.07 -15.93 -16.56
N GLN A 191 -15.14 -16.97 -15.71
CA GLN A 191 -16.39 -17.68 -15.48
C GLN A 191 -17.47 -16.79 -14.84
N LYS A 192 -17.09 -15.92 -13.88
CA LYS A 192 -18.03 -15.05 -13.17
C LYS A 192 -18.54 -13.89 -14.02
N PHE A 193 -17.68 -13.27 -14.83
CA PHE A 193 -18.01 -12.03 -15.54
C PHE A 193 -18.27 -12.23 -17.04
N VAL A 194 -17.73 -13.29 -17.64
CA VAL A 194 -17.85 -13.60 -19.08
C VAL A 194 -18.76 -14.81 -19.32
N GLY A 195 -18.96 -15.68 -18.32
CA GLY A 195 -19.85 -16.85 -18.43
C GLY A 195 -19.25 -18.02 -19.22
N GLU A 196 -17.95 -17.99 -19.49
CA GLU A 196 -17.22 -19.07 -20.18
C GLU A 196 -17.11 -20.32 -19.28
N SER A 197 -17.52 -21.48 -19.80
CA SER A 197 -17.35 -22.77 -19.12
C SER A 197 -15.94 -23.31 -19.31
N LEU A 198 -15.09 -23.18 -18.28
CA LEU A 198 -13.70 -23.61 -18.36
C LEU A 198 -13.56 -25.11 -18.08
N PHE A 199 -12.76 -25.76 -18.91
CA PHE A 199 -12.37 -27.16 -18.76
C PHE A 199 -11.48 -27.31 -17.51
N LEU A 200 -11.74 -28.31 -16.66
CA LEU A 200 -11.09 -28.55 -15.36
C LEU A 200 -9.56 -28.39 -15.33
N ARG A 201 -8.87 -28.62 -16.46
CA ARG A 201 -7.41 -28.46 -16.57
C ARG A 201 -6.95 -27.01 -16.45
N GLU A 202 -7.70 -26.05 -16.99
CA GLU A 202 -7.32 -24.62 -16.92
C GLU A 202 -7.55 -24.06 -15.51
N PHE A 203 -8.58 -24.56 -14.81
CA PHE A 203 -8.83 -24.25 -13.41
C PHE A 203 -7.75 -24.81 -12.47
N VAL A 204 -7.31 -26.06 -12.67
CA VAL A 204 -6.33 -26.73 -11.80
C VAL A 204 -4.88 -26.31 -12.10
N LEU A 205 -4.55 -26.02 -13.37
CA LEU A 205 -3.18 -25.66 -13.78
C LEU A 205 -2.92 -24.15 -13.78
N GLY A 206 -3.94 -23.31 -13.63
CA GLY A 206 -3.79 -21.84 -13.58
C GLY A 206 -3.30 -21.20 -14.88
N ILE A 207 -3.36 -21.93 -16.00
CA ILE A 207 -2.92 -21.45 -17.32
C ILE A 207 -3.95 -20.42 -17.82
N GLN A 208 -3.47 -19.23 -18.17
CA GLN A 208 -4.28 -18.08 -18.55
C GLN A 208 -5.06 -18.36 -19.85
N ALA A 209 -6.40 -18.28 -19.80
CA ALA A 209 -7.24 -18.30 -20.99
C ALA A 209 -7.22 -16.90 -21.65
N GLN A 210 -6.52 -16.77 -22.76
CA GLN A 210 -6.39 -15.52 -23.51
C GLN A 210 -7.65 -15.27 -24.34
N ALA A 211 -8.55 -14.40 -23.87
CA ALA A 211 -9.70 -13.95 -24.64
C ALA A 211 -9.27 -12.93 -25.71
N ASN A 212 -8.87 -13.41 -26.89
CA ASN A 212 -8.61 -12.53 -28.04
C ASN A 212 -9.95 -12.14 -28.70
N SER A 213 -10.40 -10.92 -28.44
CA SER A 213 -11.64 -10.32 -29.00
C SER A 213 -11.68 -10.26 -30.54
N LYS A 214 -10.58 -10.50 -31.25
CA LYS A 214 -10.55 -10.37 -32.72
C LYS A 214 -11.13 -11.55 -33.51
N ASN A 215 -11.48 -12.67 -32.87
CA ASN A 215 -12.08 -13.83 -33.55
C ASN A 215 -13.57 -14.05 -33.22
N PHE A 216 -14.25 -13.11 -32.56
CA PHE A 216 -15.60 -13.31 -32.02
C PHE A 216 -16.75 -12.85 -32.95
N THR A 217 -16.66 -13.10 -34.25
CA THR A 217 -17.86 -13.15 -35.08
C THR A 217 -17.91 -14.44 -35.90
N ARG A 218 -18.71 -15.38 -35.39
CA ARG A 218 -19.41 -16.52 -36.03
C ARG A 218 -19.08 -17.88 -35.40
N PRO A 219 -19.77 -18.27 -34.32
CA PRO A 219 -19.97 -19.68 -34.03
C PRO A 219 -21.19 -20.18 -34.83
N PHE A 220 -20.92 -21.00 -35.85
CA PHE A 220 -21.77 -22.10 -36.33
C PHE A 220 -23.30 -21.97 -36.18
N MET A 221 -23.95 -21.33 -37.15
CA MET A 221 -25.31 -21.71 -37.54
C MET A 221 -25.21 -22.78 -38.64
N PRO A 222 -25.90 -23.93 -38.54
CA PRO A 222 -26.04 -24.83 -39.68
C PRO A 222 -26.83 -24.12 -40.79
N ALA A 223 -26.36 -24.25 -42.04
CA ALA A 223 -27.06 -23.71 -43.20
C ALA A 223 -28.43 -24.38 -43.36
N ALA A 224 -29.49 -23.58 -43.47
CA ALA A 224 -30.84 -24.08 -43.72
C ALA A 224 -30.91 -24.81 -45.08
N PRO A 225 -31.53 -26.01 -45.15
CA PRO A 225 -31.81 -26.65 -46.43
C PRO A 225 -32.87 -25.87 -47.20
N ARG A 226 -32.72 -25.82 -48.53
CA ARG A 226 -33.63 -25.16 -49.49
C ARG A 226 -35.03 -25.76 -49.46
#